data_AF-A0AAV9XND6-F1
#
_entry.id   AF-A0AAV9XND6-F1
#
_cell.length_a   1.000
_cell.length_b   1.000
_cell.length_c   1.000
_cell.angle_alpha   90.00
_cell.angle_beta   90.00
_cell.angle_gamma   90.00
#
_symmetry.space_group_name_H-M   'P 1'
#
loop_
_entity.id
_entity.type
_entity.pdbx_description
1 polymer ?
#
loop_
_entity_poly.entity_id
_entity_poly.type
_entity_poly.pdbx_seq_one_letter_code
_entity_poly.pdbx_strand_id
1 'polypeptide(L)'
;MGWFHGSDHEDAHEQVYGGNKHQSEWSHELIAGAAAFEAAKAYETRNGGKHGLTKEILAGLAGAEADKLFETKGLDEFDKVRAHHEARRKAEQLYDQQYN
;
A
#
# COMPACT_ATOMS: atom_id res chain seq x y z
N MET A 1 -8.93 -12.69 11.78
CA MET A 1 -9.37 -12.04 10.52
C MET A 1 -8.29 -11.03 10.21
N GLY A 2 -7.57 -11.20 9.10
CA GLY A 2 -6.44 -10.34 8.70
C GLY A 2 -6.93 -9.01 8.13
N TRP A 3 -6.01 -8.04 7.98
CA TRP A 3 -6.29 -6.64 7.63
C TRP A 3 -6.88 -6.46 6.20
N PHE A 4 -6.93 -7.55 5.42
CA PHE A 4 -6.91 -7.52 3.96
C PHE A 4 -8.12 -8.11 3.28
N HIS A 5 -8.85 -8.99 3.97
CA HIS A 5 -9.84 -9.86 3.34
C HIS A 5 -11.02 -9.03 2.80
N GLY A 6 -11.11 -8.90 1.47
CA GLY A 6 -12.19 -8.18 0.78
C GLY A 6 -12.07 -6.64 0.75
N SER A 7 -10.85 -6.10 0.91
CA SER A 7 -10.61 -4.65 0.85
C SER A 7 -10.15 -4.21 -0.55
N ASP A 8 -10.48 -2.97 -0.96
CA ASP A 8 -10.01 -2.36 -2.23
C ASP A 8 -8.47 -2.36 -2.37
N HIS A 9 -7.75 -2.52 -1.27
CA HIS A 9 -6.29 -2.62 -1.24
C HIS A 9 -5.77 -3.98 -1.73
N GLU A 10 -6.53 -5.06 -1.49
CA GLU A 10 -6.23 -6.42 -1.97
C GLU A 10 -6.34 -6.49 -3.49
N ASP A 11 -7.43 -5.93 -4.04
CA ASP A 11 -7.63 -5.79 -5.48
C ASP A 11 -6.55 -4.92 -6.13
N ALA A 12 -6.15 -3.83 -5.48
CA ALA A 12 -5.07 -2.97 -5.98
C ALA A 12 -3.72 -3.71 -6.00
N HIS A 13 -3.40 -4.45 -4.94
CA HIS A 13 -2.21 -5.28 -4.88
C HIS A 13 -2.26 -6.38 -5.96
N GLU A 14 -3.37 -7.08 -6.13
CA GLU A 14 -3.46 -8.13 -7.16
C GLU A 14 -3.32 -7.56 -8.57
N GLN A 15 -3.86 -6.38 -8.86
CA GLN A 15 -3.70 -5.72 -10.16
C GLN A 15 -2.25 -5.29 -10.43
N VAL A 16 -1.57 -4.81 -9.40
CA VAL A 16 -0.17 -4.35 -9.48
C VAL A 16 0.82 -5.53 -9.60
N TYR A 17 0.67 -6.55 -8.77
CA TYR A 17 1.62 -7.68 -8.70
C TYR A 17 1.21 -8.87 -9.59
N GLY A 18 -0.07 -9.05 -9.89
CA GLY A 18 -0.62 -10.17 -10.66
C GLY A 18 -0.44 -10.08 -12.17
N GLY A 19 0.15 -8.99 -12.68
CA GLY A 19 0.66 -8.91 -14.06
C GLY A 19 -0.40 -8.83 -15.18
N ASN A 20 -1.69 -8.70 -14.84
CA ASN A 20 -2.80 -8.83 -15.80
C ASN A 20 -3.37 -7.50 -16.35
N LYS A 21 -2.74 -6.34 -16.11
CA LYS A 21 -3.20 -5.06 -16.67
C LYS A 21 -2.12 -4.25 -17.38
N HIS A 22 -2.52 -3.63 -18.49
CA HIS A 22 -1.71 -2.73 -19.32
C HIS A 22 -1.05 -1.65 -18.45
N GLN A 23 0.27 -1.44 -18.64
CA GLN A 23 1.06 -0.39 -17.96
C GLN A 23 0.43 1.01 -18.06
N SER A 24 -0.40 1.25 -19.08
CA SER A 24 -1.07 2.53 -19.32
C SER A 24 -2.22 2.86 -18.36
N GLU A 25 -2.67 1.93 -17.50
CA GLU A 25 -3.80 2.14 -16.55
C GLU A 25 -3.35 2.23 -15.07
N TRP A 26 -2.05 2.34 -14.84
CA TRP A 26 -1.49 2.37 -13.50
C TRP A 26 -1.70 3.75 -12.86
N SER A 27 -2.79 3.94 -12.12
CA SER A 27 -3.08 5.18 -11.39
C SER A 27 -2.30 5.26 -10.07
N HIS A 28 -2.02 6.48 -9.60
CA HIS A 28 -1.39 6.70 -8.30
C HIS A 28 -2.21 6.08 -7.15
N GLU A 29 -3.54 6.08 -7.24
CA GLU A 29 -4.43 5.47 -6.24
C GLU A 29 -4.28 3.94 -6.18
N LEU A 30 -4.06 3.31 -7.34
CA LEU A 30 -3.83 1.87 -7.47
C LEU A 30 -2.47 1.50 -6.86
N ILE A 31 -1.42 2.25 -7.19
CA ILE A 31 -0.09 2.06 -6.59
C ILE A 31 -0.14 2.29 -5.08
N ALA A 32 -0.78 3.37 -4.65
CA ALA A 32 -0.94 3.70 -3.24
C ALA A 32 -1.71 2.60 -2.49
N GLY A 33 -2.74 2.03 -3.10
CA GLY A 33 -3.49 0.90 -2.57
C GLY A 33 -2.62 -0.34 -2.38
N ALA A 34 -1.89 -0.73 -3.43
CA ALA A 34 -0.98 -1.87 -3.43
C ALA A 34 0.16 -1.71 -2.41
N ALA A 35 0.74 -0.52 -2.33
CA ALA A 35 1.82 -0.21 -1.39
C ALA A 35 1.35 -0.23 0.07
N ALA A 36 0.17 0.34 0.36
CA ALA A 36 -0.43 0.28 1.69
C ALA A 36 -0.77 -1.16 2.10
N PHE A 37 -1.22 -1.99 1.15
CA PHE A 37 -1.48 -3.41 1.36
C PHE A 37 -0.22 -4.18 1.74
N GLU A 38 0.86 -4.03 0.96
CA GLU A 38 2.14 -4.69 1.24
C GLU A 38 2.70 -4.26 2.59
N ALA A 39 2.68 -2.96 2.89
CA ALA A 39 3.12 -2.43 4.17
C ALA A 39 2.42 -3.09 5.37
N ALA A 40 1.11 -3.21 5.27
CA ALA A 40 0.29 -3.83 6.30
C ALA A 40 0.52 -5.36 6.35
N LYS A 41 0.70 -6.03 5.21
CA LYS A 41 0.94 -7.48 5.13
C LYS A 41 2.30 -7.87 5.69
N ALA A 42 3.34 -7.12 5.35
CA ALA A 42 4.67 -7.24 5.90
C ALA A 42 4.63 -7.09 7.44
N TYR A 43 3.78 -6.20 7.94
CA TYR A 43 3.55 -6.04 9.37
C TYR A 43 2.83 -7.23 10.02
N GLU A 44 1.69 -7.68 9.47
CA GLU A 44 0.97 -8.85 9.99
C GLU A 44 1.92 -10.05 10.08
N THR A 45 2.74 -10.25 9.05
CA THR A 45 3.72 -11.34 8.99
C THR A 45 4.81 -11.20 10.06
N ARG A 46 5.37 -10.00 10.27
CA ARG A 46 6.46 -9.78 11.25
C ARG A 46 6.03 -9.77 12.70
N ASN A 47 4.86 -9.19 13.00
CA ASN A 47 4.43 -8.93 14.36
C ASN A 47 3.21 -9.75 14.79
N GLY A 48 2.67 -10.61 13.91
CA GLY A 48 1.47 -11.40 14.19
C GLY A 48 0.26 -10.53 14.51
N GLY A 49 0.19 -9.32 13.95
CA GLY A 49 -0.87 -8.33 14.23
C GLY A 49 -0.82 -7.70 15.62
N LYS A 50 0.25 -7.92 16.41
CA LYS A 50 0.37 -7.40 17.78
C LYS A 50 0.44 -5.88 17.80
N HIS A 51 -0.56 -5.25 18.42
CA HIS A 51 -0.63 -3.83 18.79
C HIS A 51 0.73 -3.28 19.24
N GLY A 52 1.36 -2.45 18.41
CA GLY A 52 2.70 -1.91 18.67
C GLY A 52 3.23 -1.10 17.50
N LEU A 53 2.65 -1.30 16.32
CA LEU A 53 2.87 -0.43 15.18
C LEU A 53 2.43 1.00 15.47
N THR A 54 3.29 1.94 15.15
CA THR A 54 2.91 3.34 15.02
C THR A 54 2.50 3.59 13.57
N LYS A 55 1.51 4.48 13.39
CA LYS A 55 1.10 4.98 12.07
C LYS A 55 2.28 5.35 11.17
N GLU A 56 3.35 5.88 11.77
CA GLU A 56 4.58 6.26 11.07
C GLU A 56 5.37 5.08 10.48
N ILE A 57 5.46 3.94 11.16
CA ILE A 57 6.15 2.76 10.60
C ILE A 57 5.37 2.22 9.42
N LEU A 58 4.04 2.13 9.55
CA LEU A 58 3.18 1.65 8.48
C LEU A 58 3.22 2.60 7.27
N ALA A 59 3.15 3.90 7.52
CA ALA A 59 3.31 4.95 6.53
C ALA A 59 4.68 4.89 5.84
N GLY A 60 5.76 4.64 6.58
CA GLY A 60 7.11 4.51 6.03
C GLY A 60 7.26 3.28 5.13
N LEU A 61 6.68 2.15 5.53
CA LEU A 61 6.64 0.94 4.70
C LEU A 61 5.82 1.18 3.42
N ALA A 62 4.67 1.84 3.53
CA ALA A 62 3.82 2.15 2.38
C ALA A 62 4.49 3.15 1.42
N GLY A 63 5.21 4.15 1.95
CA GLY A 63 6.00 5.08 1.14
C GLY A 63 7.11 4.38 0.37
N ALA A 64 7.87 3.51 1.06
CA ALA A 64 8.96 2.75 0.45
C ALA A 64 8.47 1.78 -0.65
N GLU A 65 7.34 1.09 -0.43
CA GLU A 65 6.79 0.20 -1.46
C GLU A 65 6.20 1.01 -2.63
N ALA A 66 5.59 2.17 -2.38
CA ALA A 66 5.16 3.07 -3.45
C ALA A 66 6.36 3.51 -4.31
N ASP A 67 7.47 3.96 -3.71
CA ASP A 67 8.67 4.35 -4.45
C ASP A 67 9.20 3.21 -5.34
N LYS A 68 9.28 2.00 -4.80
CA LYS A 68 9.69 0.80 -5.54
C LYS A 68 8.73 0.48 -6.69
N LEU A 69 7.43 0.60 -6.48
CA LEU A 69 6.43 0.38 -7.53
C LEU A 69 6.55 1.44 -8.63
N PHE A 70 6.85 2.69 -8.30
CA PHE A 70 7.11 3.74 -9.30
C PHE A 70 8.35 3.45 -10.14
N GLU A 71 9.46 3.07 -9.48
CA GLU A 71 10.71 2.71 -10.17
C GLU A 71 10.56 1.50 -11.09
N THR A 72 9.82 0.48 -10.64
CA THR A 72 9.67 -0.78 -11.39
C THR A 72 8.63 -0.70 -12.50
N LYS A 73 7.72 0.29 -12.45
CA LYS A 73 6.58 0.38 -13.36
C LYS A 73 6.64 1.60 -14.28
N GLY A 74 7.68 2.44 -14.14
CA GLY A 74 8.00 3.51 -15.07
C GLY A 74 7.01 4.67 -15.05
N LEU A 75 6.45 4.97 -13.88
CA LEU A 75 5.50 6.05 -13.68
C LEU A 75 6.22 7.40 -13.45
N ASP A 76 5.56 8.51 -13.79
CA ASP A 76 6.15 9.85 -13.69
C ASP A 76 6.40 10.26 -12.23
N GLU A 77 7.48 11.02 -11.98
CA GLU A 77 7.85 11.49 -10.63
C GLU A 77 6.76 12.39 -10.00
N PHE A 78 5.94 13.07 -10.82
CA PHE A 78 4.81 13.83 -10.30
C PHE A 78 3.73 12.93 -9.65
N ASP A 79 3.44 11.79 -10.27
CA ASP A 79 2.49 10.80 -9.74
C ASP A 79 3.06 10.08 -8.51
N LYS A 80 4.39 9.98 -8.40
CA LYS A 80 5.10 9.35 -7.27
C LYS A 80 4.81 10.05 -5.96
N VAL A 81 4.94 11.38 -5.93
CA VAL A 81 4.68 12.17 -4.71
C VAL A 81 3.24 12.01 -4.24
N ARG A 82 2.30 11.98 -5.19
CA ARG A 82 0.88 11.80 -4.89
C ARG A 82 0.60 10.40 -4.36
N ALA A 83 1.11 9.37 -5.04
CA ALA A 83 0.95 7.99 -4.61
C ALA A 83 1.61 7.72 -3.26
N HIS A 84 2.78 8.30 -2.99
CA HIS A 84 3.46 8.19 -1.70
C HIS A 84 2.59 8.78 -0.58
N HIS A 85 2.03 9.98 -0.79
CA HIS A 85 1.15 10.61 0.18
C HIS A 85 -0.14 9.79 0.39
N GLU A 86 -0.73 9.28 -0.69
CA GLU A 86 -1.91 8.44 -0.60
C GLU A 86 -1.64 7.09 0.05
N ALA A 87 -0.49 6.46 -0.21
CA ALA A 87 -0.09 5.19 0.39
C ALA A 87 0.01 5.34 1.92
N ARG A 88 0.66 6.43 2.36
CA ARG A 88 0.73 6.82 3.77
C ARG A 88 -0.65 7.02 4.38
N ARG A 89 -1.51 7.80 3.72
CA ARG A 89 -2.86 8.09 4.22
C ARG A 89 -3.73 6.83 4.28
N LYS A 90 -3.63 5.96 3.27
CA LYS A 90 -4.31 4.65 3.22
C LYS A 90 -3.82 3.72 4.33
N ALA A 91 -2.52 3.69 4.58
CA ALA A 91 -1.94 2.96 5.71
C ALA A 91 -2.47 3.47 7.06
N GLU A 92 -2.48 4.80 7.25
CA GLU A 92 -3.03 5.42 8.46
C GLU A 92 -4.52 5.08 8.66
N GLN A 93 -5.31 5.05 7.58
CA GLN A 93 -6.72 4.66 7.62
C GLN A 93 -6.91 3.18 7.97
N LEU A 94 -6.10 2.28 7.39
CA LEU A 94 -6.13 0.84 7.73
C LEU A 94 -5.83 0.62 9.22
N TYR A 95 -4.85 1.36 9.76
CA TYR A 95 -4.54 1.35 11.18
C TYR A 95 -5.72 1.82 12.03
N ASP A 96 -6.33 2.95 11.68
CA ASP A 96 -7.47 3.51 12.42
C ASP A 96 -8.71 2.61 12.37
N GLN A 97 -8.98 1.92 11.24
CA GLN A 97 -10.12 1.00 11.15
C GLN A 97 -10.01 -0.22 12.05
N GLN A 98 -8.79 -0.65 12.38
CA GLN A 98 -8.58 -1.88 13.16
C GLN A 98 -8.47 -1.62 14.67
N TYR A 99 -8.04 -0.42 15.04
CA TYR A 99 -7.73 -0.06 16.41
C TYR A 99 -8.71 0.94 17.04
N ASN A 100 -9.81 1.21 16.35
CA ASN A 100 -10.96 1.98 16.81
C ASN A 100 -12.17 1.06 17.00
#